data_AF-A0AA41VLZ7-F1
#
_entry.id   AF-A0AA41VLZ7-F1
#
_cell.length_a   1.000
_cell.length_b   1.000
_cell.length_c   1.000
_cell.angle_alpha   90.00
_cell.angle_beta   90.00
_cell.angle_gamma   90.00
#
_symmetry.space_group_name_H-M   'P 1'
#
loop_
_entity.id
_entity.type
_entity.pdbx_description
1 polymer ?
#
loop_
_entity_poly.entity_id
_entity_poly.type
_entity_poly.pdbx_seq_one_letter_code
_entity_poly.pdbx_strand_id
1 'polypeptide(L)'
;MHQRRPHGTDGSDFSYRMVVDSRYTKVAEGKAKLKKLITAQVVFQIIGAICTFLLPPKQELFVKVAVISVISSFISLMIGEIGRSRSKATLLRLYTVGSSVATFLSVVCLATNNTLMKVIEDPSSWTSKKFELIEAACLLFSVLLQVVAVTTTLSLVKNMSPPKRAS
;
A
#
# COMPACT_ATOMS: atom_id res chain seq x y z
N MET A 1 -26.69 -19.99 -53.03
CA MET A 1 -25.52 -19.34 -52.39
C MET A 1 -25.98 -18.66 -51.12
N HIS A 2 -25.69 -19.22 -49.94
CA HIS A 2 -26.01 -18.57 -48.67
C HIS A 2 -24.92 -17.55 -48.33
N GLN A 3 -25.28 -16.26 -48.37
CA GLN A 3 -24.45 -15.19 -47.82
C GLN A 3 -24.26 -15.45 -46.33
N ARG A 4 -23.03 -15.79 -45.92
CA ARG A 4 -22.64 -15.78 -44.50
C ARG A 4 -22.83 -14.37 -43.98
N ARG A 5 -23.72 -14.20 -43.00
CA ARG A 5 -23.85 -12.94 -42.27
C ARG A 5 -22.49 -12.57 -41.67
N PRO A 6 -22.08 -11.29 -41.72
CA PRO A 6 -20.85 -10.86 -41.06
C PRO A 6 -20.96 -11.14 -39.56
N HIS A 7 -20.20 -12.12 -39.08
CA HIS A 7 -20.08 -12.44 -37.66
C HIS A 7 -19.42 -11.24 -36.97
N GLY A 8 -20.19 -10.53 -36.14
CA GLY A 8 -19.75 -9.31 -35.46
C GLY A 8 -20.89 -8.34 -35.09
N THR A 9 -22.12 -8.57 -35.57
CA THR A 9 -23.30 -7.73 -35.26
C THR A 9 -24.38 -8.45 -34.44
N ASP A 10 -24.14 -9.68 -33.98
CA ASP A 10 -25.10 -10.51 -33.25
C ASP A 10 -25.24 -10.17 -31.75
N GLY A 11 -24.80 -8.98 -31.34
CA GLY A 11 -24.80 -8.56 -29.93
C GLY A 11 -23.80 -9.29 -29.04
N SER A 12 -23.12 -10.34 -29.54
CA SER A 12 -22.02 -11.00 -28.83
C SER A 12 -20.78 -10.09 -28.77
N ASP A 13 -20.49 -9.36 -29.85
CA ASP A 13 -19.42 -8.35 -29.87
C ASP A 13 -19.74 -7.17 -28.94
N PHE A 14 -20.99 -6.71 -28.91
CA PHE A 14 -21.43 -5.69 -27.97
C PHE A 14 -21.28 -6.15 -26.51
N SER A 15 -21.72 -7.37 -26.21
CA SER A 15 -21.57 -7.96 -24.87
C SER A 15 -20.10 -8.15 -24.48
N TYR A 16 -19.25 -8.55 -25.43
CA TYR A 16 -17.81 -8.68 -25.22
C TYR A 16 -17.16 -7.33 -24.94
N ARG A 17 -17.44 -6.31 -25.77
CA ARG A 17 -16.94 -4.94 -25.58
C ARG A 17 -17.37 -4.36 -24.24
N MET A 18 -18.64 -4.56 -23.83
CA MET A 18 -19.14 -4.08 -22.54
C MET A 18 -18.41 -4.73 -21.33
N VAL A 19 -18.11 -6.03 -21.41
CA VAL A 19 -17.36 -6.74 -20.34
C VAL A 19 -15.89 -6.31 -20.31
N VAL A 20 -15.31 -6.04 -21.47
CA VAL A 20 -13.90 -5.63 -21.64
C VAL A 20 -13.71 -4.18 -21.19
N ASP A 21 -14.55 -3.26 -21.65
CA ASP A 21 -14.50 -1.83 -21.30
C ASP A 21 -14.72 -1.62 -19.79
N SER A 22 -15.66 -2.37 -19.19
CA SER A 22 -15.86 -2.35 -17.73
C SER A 22 -14.58 -2.72 -16.96
N ARG A 23 -13.78 -3.69 -17.45
CA ARG A 23 -12.51 -4.05 -16.81
C ARG A 23 -11.45 -2.99 -17.00
N TYR A 24 -11.30 -2.43 -18.20
CA TYR A 24 -10.33 -1.37 -18.44
C TYR A 24 -10.59 -0.16 -17.56
N THR A 25 -11.86 0.23 -17.39
CA THR A 25 -12.27 1.29 -16.46
C THR A 25 -11.90 0.94 -15.02
N LYS A 26 -12.22 -0.26 -14.54
CA LYS A 26 -11.85 -0.71 -13.18
C LYS A 26 -10.34 -0.73 -12.94
N VAL A 27 -9.55 -1.12 -13.94
CA VAL A 27 -8.08 -1.11 -13.85
C VAL A 27 -7.56 0.33 -13.83
N ALA A 28 -8.10 1.23 -14.65
CA ALA A 28 -7.72 2.64 -14.66
C ALA A 28 -8.04 3.32 -13.33
N GLU A 29 -9.25 3.13 -12.80
CA GLU A 29 -9.66 3.63 -11.48
C GLU A 29 -8.79 3.06 -10.36
N GLY A 30 -8.54 1.74 -10.38
CA GLY A 30 -7.69 1.08 -9.39
C GLY A 30 -6.26 1.62 -9.41
N LYS A 31 -5.69 1.89 -10.59
CA LYS A 31 -4.38 2.54 -10.71
C LYS A 31 -4.38 3.97 -10.19
N ALA A 32 -5.44 4.74 -10.44
CA ALA A 32 -5.54 6.11 -9.97
C ALA A 32 -5.64 6.15 -8.44
N LYS A 33 -6.46 5.27 -7.84
CA LYS A 33 -6.57 5.08 -6.39
C LYS A 33 -5.22 4.65 -5.80
N LEU A 34 -4.56 3.65 -6.39
CA LEU A 34 -3.26 3.19 -5.93
C LEU A 34 -2.17 4.27 -6.01
N LYS A 35 -2.18 5.12 -7.05
CA LYS A 35 -1.27 6.27 -7.15
C LYS A 35 -1.43 7.20 -5.95
N LYS A 36 -2.67 7.56 -5.60
CA LYS A 36 -2.97 8.42 -4.45
C LYS A 36 -2.48 7.79 -3.15
N LEU A 37 -2.68 6.49 -2.97
CA LEU A 37 -2.22 5.76 -1.78
C LEU A 37 -0.70 5.71 -1.68
N ILE A 38 0.02 5.41 -2.76
CA ILE A 38 1.49 5.42 -2.79
C ILE A 38 2.01 6.81 -2.46
N THR A 39 1.43 7.87 -3.03
CA THR A 39 1.79 9.25 -2.70
C THR A 39 1.57 9.56 -1.21
N ALA A 40 0.44 9.15 -0.64
CA ALA A 40 0.19 9.31 0.78
C ALA A 40 1.23 8.55 1.64
N GLN A 41 1.53 7.29 1.30
CA GLN A 41 2.54 6.49 2.00
C GLN A 41 3.92 7.14 1.98
N VAL A 42 4.34 7.74 0.85
CA VAL A 42 5.61 8.48 0.77
C VAL A 42 5.61 9.66 1.76
N VAL A 43 4.53 10.43 1.84
CA VAL A 43 4.42 11.57 2.77
C VAL A 43 4.52 11.09 4.22
N PHE A 44 3.76 10.06 4.59
CA PHE A 44 3.81 9.50 5.94
C PHE A 44 5.16 8.87 6.28
N GLN A 45 5.83 8.25 5.31
CA GLN A 45 7.18 7.72 5.51
C GLN A 45 8.20 8.85 5.77
N ILE A 46 8.11 9.98 5.06
CA ILE A 46 8.99 11.14 5.29
C ILE A 46 8.73 11.72 6.67
N ILE A 47 7.46 11.91 7.04
CA ILE A 47 7.08 12.42 8.38
C ILE A 47 7.58 11.46 9.47
N GLY A 48 7.34 10.16 9.32
CA GLY A 48 7.79 9.14 10.26
C GLY A 48 9.30 9.12 10.42
N ALA A 49 10.05 9.19 9.30
CA ALA A 49 11.51 9.26 9.33
C ALA A 49 11.98 10.51 10.11
N ILE A 50 11.45 11.69 9.78
CA ILE A 50 11.76 12.95 10.45
C ILE A 50 11.50 12.84 11.95
N CYS A 51 10.34 12.30 12.37
CA CYS A 51 10.04 12.05 13.77
C CYS A 51 11.08 11.12 14.41
N THR A 52 11.38 9.97 13.78
CA THR A 52 12.34 9.01 14.36
C THR A 52 13.76 9.56 14.51
N PHE A 53 14.21 10.45 13.62
CA PHE A 53 15.56 11.05 13.66
C PHE A 53 15.65 12.31 14.53
N LEU A 54 14.55 13.05 14.71
CA LEU A 54 14.51 14.24 15.58
C LEU A 54 14.29 13.89 17.06
N LEU A 55 13.74 12.71 17.38
CA LEU A 55 13.57 12.28 18.76
C LEU A 55 14.93 11.91 19.41
N PRO A 56 15.09 12.12 20.73
CA PRO A 56 16.34 11.87 21.43
C PRO A 56 16.85 10.43 21.25
N PRO A 57 18.17 10.21 21.35
CA PRO A 57 18.81 8.96 20.97
C PRO A 57 18.19 7.78 21.73
N LYS A 58 17.55 6.90 20.97
CA LYS A 58 17.03 5.61 21.41
C LYS A 58 18.18 4.58 21.34
N GLN A 59 18.03 3.44 22.02
CA GLN A 59 19.02 2.35 22.05
C GLN A 59 19.57 2.02 20.64
N GLU A 60 20.87 1.71 20.50
CA GLU A 60 21.48 1.43 19.19
C GLU A 60 20.74 0.37 18.35
N LEU A 61 20.19 -0.65 19.02
CA LEU A 61 19.43 -1.72 18.37
C LEU A 61 18.14 -1.20 17.74
N PHE A 62 17.46 -0.25 18.38
CA PHE A 62 16.28 0.41 17.83
C PHE A 62 16.63 1.19 16.56
N VAL A 63 17.72 1.97 16.59
CA VAL A 63 18.13 2.80 15.45
C VAL A 63 18.41 1.92 14.22
N LYS A 64 19.07 0.76 14.41
CA LYS A 64 19.31 -0.20 13.33
C LYS A 64 18.01 -0.72 12.71
N VAL A 65 17.04 -1.13 13.53
CA VAL A 65 15.74 -1.64 13.05
C VAL A 65 14.95 -0.53 12.34
N ALA A 66 14.94 0.68 12.89
CA ALA A 66 14.27 1.83 12.29
C ALA A 66 14.85 2.15 10.90
N VAL A 67 16.18 2.21 10.76
CA VAL A 67 16.85 2.46 9.48
C VAL A 67 16.52 1.36 8.45
N ILE A 68 16.57 0.09 8.84
CA ILE A 68 16.21 -1.03 7.95
C ILE A 68 14.74 -0.93 7.51
N SER A 69 13.82 -0.57 8.41
CA SER A 69 12.40 -0.38 8.08
C SER A 69 12.19 0.75 7.08
N VAL A 70 12.89 1.87 7.24
CA VAL A 70 12.81 3.02 6.33
C VAL A 70 13.35 2.66 4.94
N ILE A 71 14.51 2.01 4.86
CA ILE A 71 15.11 1.60 3.59
C ILE A 71 14.21 0.60 2.86
N SER A 72 13.74 -0.44 3.57
CA SER A 72 12.85 -1.45 2.99
C SER A 72 11.51 -0.89 2.55
N SER A 73 10.93 0.07 3.28
CA SER A 73 9.72 0.80 2.88
C SER A 73 9.96 1.60 1.60
N PHE A 74 11.08 2.33 1.52
CA PHE A 74 11.42 3.14 0.34
C PHE A 74 11.55 2.28 -0.92
N ILE A 75 12.30 1.18 -0.83
CA ILE A 75 12.47 0.23 -1.95
C ILE A 75 11.11 -0.35 -2.36
N SER A 76 10.27 -0.72 -1.39
CA SER A 76 8.94 -1.26 -1.67
C SER A 76 8.06 -0.26 -2.42
N LEU A 77 8.05 1.02 -2.02
CA LEU A 77 7.29 2.07 -2.69
C LEU A 77 7.75 2.30 -4.14
N MET A 78 9.07 2.26 -4.38
CA MET A 78 9.61 2.33 -5.75
C MET A 78 9.12 1.15 -6.61
N ILE A 79 9.14 -0.06 -6.07
CA ILE A 79 8.60 -1.25 -6.75
C ILE A 79 7.09 -1.07 -7.04
N GLY A 80 6.34 -0.50 -6.08
CA GLY A 80 4.90 -0.24 -6.22
C GLY A 80 4.59 0.73 -7.35
N GLU A 81 5.33 1.84 -7.44
CA GLU A 81 5.13 2.84 -8.48
C GLU A 81 5.50 2.30 -9.87
N ILE A 82 6.62 1.57 -9.97
CA ILE A 82 7.02 0.90 -11.22
C ILE A 82 5.97 -0.15 -11.61
N GLY A 83 5.49 -0.95 -10.66
CA GLY A 83 4.48 -1.98 -10.88
C GLY A 83 3.15 -1.41 -11.37
N ARG A 84 2.71 -0.29 -10.76
CA ARG A 84 1.51 0.45 -11.16
C ARG A 84 1.63 1.03 -12.57
N SER A 85 2.77 1.69 -12.86
CA SER A 85 3.05 2.31 -14.16
C SER A 85 3.12 1.27 -15.29
N ARG A 86 3.83 0.15 -15.06
CA ARG A 86 3.99 -0.93 -16.04
C ARG A 86 2.84 -1.94 -16.06
N SER A 87 1.81 -1.78 -15.23
CA SER A 87 0.69 -2.73 -15.10
C SER A 87 1.13 -4.17 -14.78
N LYS A 88 2.24 -4.33 -14.05
CA LYS A 88 2.82 -5.65 -13.76
C LYS A 88 2.29 -6.16 -12.41
N ALA A 89 1.39 -7.15 -12.47
CA ALA A 89 0.81 -7.78 -11.28
C ALA A 89 1.87 -8.34 -10.31
N THR A 90 2.97 -8.91 -10.83
CA THR A 90 4.07 -9.45 -10.00
C THR A 90 4.75 -8.35 -9.17
N LEU A 91 5.03 -7.19 -9.76
CA LEU A 91 5.63 -6.07 -9.05
C LEU A 91 4.67 -5.50 -7.99
N LEU A 92 3.37 -5.42 -8.32
CA LEU A 92 2.35 -5.01 -7.36
C LEU A 92 2.26 -5.95 -6.15
N ARG A 93 2.40 -7.27 -6.37
CA ARG A 93 2.47 -8.26 -5.28
C ARG A 93 3.72 -8.07 -4.42
N LEU A 94 4.89 -7.88 -5.05
CA LEU A 94 6.14 -7.62 -4.34
C LEU A 94 6.06 -6.34 -3.50
N TYR A 95 5.48 -5.27 -4.05
CA TYR A 95 5.17 -4.06 -3.32
C TYR A 95 4.31 -4.34 -2.09
N THR A 96 3.19 -5.06 -2.23
CA THR A 96 2.31 -5.35 -1.08
C THR A 96 3.00 -6.16 0.00
N VAL A 97 3.82 -7.14 -0.35
CA VAL A 97 4.56 -7.95 0.62
C VAL A 97 5.64 -7.10 1.30
N GLY A 98 6.47 -6.42 0.52
CA GLY A 98 7.58 -5.61 1.04
C GLY A 98 7.11 -4.46 1.95
N SER A 99 6.09 -3.71 1.51
CA SER A 99 5.52 -2.62 2.32
C SER A 99 4.84 -3.13 3.60
N SER A 100 4.24 -4.31 3.58
CA SER A 100 3.64 -4.92 4.78
C SER A 100 4.71 -5.34 5.78
N VAL A 101 5.80 -5.96 5.31
CA VAL A 101 6.95 -6.32 6.15
C VAL A 101 7.61 -5.07 6.76
N ALA A 102 7.80 -4.02 5.97
CA ALA A 102 8.36 -2.76 6.46
C ALA A 102 7.46 -2.08 7.50
N THR A 103 6.14 -2.09 7.29
CA THR A 103 5.16 -1.59 8.25
C THR A 103 5.19 -2.40 9.54
N PHE A 104 5.25 -3.72 9.43
CA PHE A 104 5.36 -4.62 10.59
C PHE A 104 6.64 -4.36 11.39
N LEU A 105 7.79 -4.22 10.71
CA LEU A 105 9.06 -3.85 11.34
C LEU A 105 8.94 -2.52 12.09
N SER A 106 8.27 -1.52 11.50
CA SER A 106 8.04 -0.22 12.13
C SER A 106 7.18 -0.33 13.40
N VAL A 107 6.16 -1.20 13.39
CA VAL A 107 5.34 -1.50 14.57
C VAL A 107 6.14 -2.17 15.67
N VAL A 108 6.94 -3.18 15.33
CA VAL A 108 7.84 -3.84 16.29
C VAL A 108 8.82 -2.82 16.88
N CYS A 109 9.38 -1.95 16.04
CA CYS A 109 10.30 -0.89 16.44
C CYS A 109 9.67 0.05 17.50
N LEU A 110 8.42 0.47 17.30
CA LEU A 110 7.71 1.31 18.27
C LEU A 110 7.34 0.53 19.53
N ALA A 111 6.93 -0.73 19.42
CA ALA A 111 6.58 -1.57 20.56
C ALA A 111 7.79 -1.79 21.49
N THR A 112 8.98 -2.05 20.93
CA THR A 112 10.22 -2.23 21.69
C THR A 112 10.66 -0.99 22.46
N ASN A 113 10.29 0.21 22.01
CA ASN A 113 10.60 1.46 22.73
C ASN A 113 9.75 1.68 23.99
N ASN A 114 8.82 0.77 24.32
CA ASN A 114 7.83 0.93 25.38
C ASN A 114 6.94 2.19 25.24
N THR A 115 7.00 2.92 24.12
CA THR A 115 6.21 4.14 23.88
C THR A 115 4.74 3.79 23.66
N LEU A 116 4.46 2.71 22.92
CA LEU A 116 3.09 2.25 22.67
C LEU A 116 2.37 1.86 23.97
N MET A 117 3.04 1.10 24.85
CA MET A 117 2.51 0.76 26.17
C MET A 117 2.35 2.00 27.06
N LYS A 118 3.36 2.88 27.12
CA LYS A 118 3.31 4.11 27.93
C LYS A 118 2.18 5.07 27.51
N VAL A 119 1.84 5.13 26.22
CA VAL A 119 0.73 5.96 25.70
C VAL A 119 -0.64 5.40 26.10
N ILE A 120 -0.77 4.07 26.15
CA ILE A 120 -2.02 3.38 26.52
C ILE A 120 -2.23 3.41 28.03
N GLU A 121 -1.17 3.21 28.81
CA GLU A 121 -1.25 3.03 30.26
C GLU A 121 -1.46 4.34 31.02
N ASP A 122 -0.96 5.48 30.52
CA ASP A 122 -1.10 6.77 31.22
C ASP A 122 -1.65 7.90 30.32
N PRO A 123 -2.99 8.00 30.19
CA PRO A 123 -3.66 9.09 29.48
C PRO A 123 -3.40 10.48 30.07
N SER A 124 -3.00 10.57 31.34
CA SER A 124 -2.78 11.85 32.03
C SER A 124 -1.46 12.51 31.60
N SER A 125 -0.50 11.73 31.09
CA SER A 125 0.82 12.20 30.62
C SER A 125 0.85 12.68 29.17
N TRP A 126 -0.29 12.72 28.48
CA TRP A 126 -0.36 13.09 27.05
C TRP A 126 0.16 14.50 26.76
N THR A 127 0.01 15.42 27.70
CA THR A 127 0.49 16.80 27.57
C THR A 127 2.01 16.92 27.62
N SER A 128 2.71 16.00 28.30
CA SER A 128 4.17 16.00 28.40
C SER A 128 4.85 15.19 27.29
N LYS A 129 4.18 14.17 26.74
CA LYS A 129 4.72 13.25 25.71
C LYS A 129 4.16 13.49 24.30
N LYS A 130 4.01 14.76 23.90
CA LYS A 130 3.40 15.14 22.61
C LYS A 130 4.08 14.50 21.40
N PHE A 131 5.41 14.37 21.40
CA PHE A 131 6.16 13.78 20.31
C PHE A 131 5.93 12.27 20.15
N GLU A 132 5.86 11.52 21.26
CA GLU A 132 5.57 10.08 21.24
C GLU A 132 4.14 9.81 20.76
N LEU A 133 3.19 10.66 21.13
CA LEU A 133 1.81 10.59 20.64
C LEU A 133 1.72 10.83 19.13
N ILE A 134 2.44 11.83 18.61
CA ILE A 134 2.49 12.10 17.17
C ILE A 134 3.12 10.92 16.43
N GLU A 135 4.24 10.37 16.94
CA GLU A 135 4.90 9.19 16.36
C GLU A 135 3.94 7.98 16.31
N ALA A 136 3.23 7.71 17.41
CA ALA A 136 2.24 6.63 17.49
C ALA A 136 1.05 6.85 16.55
N ALA A 137 0.50 8.07 16.50
CA ALA A 137 -0.61 8.42 15.62
C ALA A 137 -0.21 8.28 14.14
N CYS A 138 0.95 8.81 13.74
CA CYS A 138 1.48 8.67 12.38
C CYS A 138 1.67 7.20 11.99
N LEU A 139 2.13 6.35 12.92
CA LEU A 139 2.26 4.91 12.68
C LEU A 139 0.90 4.24 12.50
N LEU A 140 -0.09 4.56 13.33
CA LEU A 140 -1.46 4.04 13.19
C LEU A 140 -2.07 4.42 11.82
N PHE A 141 -1.90 5.68 11.40
CA PHE A 141 -2.33 6.11 10.06
C PHE A 141 -1.58 5.35 8.95
N SER A 142 -0.28 5.09 9.12
CA SER A 142 0.52 4.32 8.17
C SER A 142 0.02 2.87 8.04
N VAL A 143 -0.33 2.23 9.16
CA VAL A 143 -0.93 0.89 9.18
C VAL A 143 -2.29 0.90 8.46
N LEU A 144 -3.14 1.89 8.72
CA LEU A 144 -4.43 2.02 8.05
C LEU A 144 -4.27 2.19 6.54
N LEU A 145 -3.35 3.07 6.11
CA LEU A 145 -3.01 3.26 4.70
C LEU A 145 -2.52 1.96 4.07
N GLN A 146 -1.72 1.17 4.79
CA GLN A 146 -1.23 -0.12 4.31
C GLN A 146 -2.36 -1.12 4.08
N VAL A 147 -3.37 -1.20 4.97
CA VAL A 147 -4.55 -2.06 4.79
C VAL A 147 -5.34 -1.65 3.53
N VAL A 148 -5.56 -0.35 3.34
CA VAL A 148 -6.26 0.18 2.15
C VAL A 148 -5.43 -0.06 0.87
N ALA A 149 -4.11 0.05 0.93
CA ALA A 149 -3.22 -0.22 -0.18
C ALA A 149 -3.23 -1.70 -0.58
N VAL A 150 -3.21 -2.62 0.39
CA VAL A 150 -3.28 -4.07 0.13
C VAL A 150 -4.60 -4.45 -0.53
N THR A 151 -5.73 -3.98 0.02
CA THR A 151 -7.07 -4.27 -0.56
C THR A 151 -7.23 -3.70 -1.97
N THR A 152 -6.78 -2.46 -2.19
CA THR A 152 -6.80 -1.81 -3.51
C THR A 152 -5.92 -2.57 -4.51
N THR A 153 -4.72 -2.98 -4.09
CA THR A 153 -3.79 -3.72 -4.95
C THR A 153 -4.32 -5.11 -5.29
N LEU A 154 -4.93 -5.81 -4.34
CA LEU A 154 -5.54 -7.12 -4.58
C LEU A 154 -6.68 -7.02 -5.60
N SER A 155 -7.56 -6.02 -5.45
CA SER A 155 -8.64 -5.74 -6.41
C SER A 155 -8.08 -5.40 -7.79
N LEU A 156 -7.03 -4.58 -7.85
CA LEU A 156 -6.37 -4.20 -9.09
C LEU A 156 -5.74 -5.42 -9.81
N VAL A 157 -4.98 -6.24 -9.08
CA VAL A 157 -4.33 -7.45 -9.62
C VAL A 157 -5.35 -8.46 -10.11
N LYS A 158 -6.48 -8.62 -9.39
CA LYS A 158 -7.60 -9.47 -9.82
C LYS A 158 -8.18 -9.00 -11.15
N ASN A 159 -8.38 -7.68 -11.31
CA ASN A 159 -8.92 -7.11 -12.54
C ASN A 159 -7.90 -7.09 -13.71
N MET A 160 -6.60 -7.16 -13.41
CA MET A 160 -5.53 -7.31 -14.41
C MET A 160 -5.32 -8.75 -14.90
N SER A 161 -5.79 -9.75 -14.15
CA SER A 161 -5.56 -11.16 -14.51
C SER A 161 -6.61 -11.63 -15.53
N PRO A 162 -6.22 -12.43 -16.54
CA PRO A 162 -7.17 -13.00 -17.48
C PRO A 162 -8.16 -13.91 -16.73
N PRO A 163 -9.44 -13.96 -17.16
CA PRO A 163 -10.43 -14.82 -16.53
C PRO A 163 -9.95 -16.27 -16.57
N LYS A 164 -10.04 -16.98 -15.44
CA LYS A 164 -9.86 -18.44 -15.42
C LYS A 164 -10.80 -19.01 -16.46
N ARG A 165 -10.27 -19.72 -17.47
CA ARG A 165 -11.11 -20.49 -18.38
C ARG A 165 -11.88 -21.48 -17.51
N ALA A 166 -13.20 -21.46 -17.60
CA ALA A 166 -14.01 -22.56 -17.10
C ALA A 166 -13.56 -23.78 -17.90
N SER A 167 -12.96 -24.75 -17.21
CA SER A 167 -12.60 -26.04 -17.79
C SER A 167 -13.80 -26.96 -17.76
#